data_AF-D3JYU7-F1
#
_entry.id   AF-D3JYU7-F1
#
_cell.length_a   1.000
_cell.length_b   1.000
_cell.length_c   1.000
_cell.angle_alpha   90.00
_cell.angle_beta   90.00
_cell.angle_gamma   90.00
#
_symmetry.space_group_name_H-M   'P 1'
#
loop_
_entity.id
_entity.type
_entity.pdbx_description
1 polymer ?
#
loop_
_entity_poly.entity_id
_entity_poly.type
_entity_poly.pdbx_seq_one_letter_code
_entity_poly.pdbx_strand_id
1 'polypeptide(L)'
;GGWWYKPEHIFNELSINSALTAPDHGEVLDLAKNLNRDYDVGGYAYTGGGRRITRAEVSWDGGVHWHVCTLDQKERPTEYGMYWCWVWWTYRVRVSDLLGAKELWCRAWDESHNCQPHEPTWNLMGMGNN
;
A
#
# COMPACT_ATOMS: atom_id res chain seq x y z
N GLY A 1 -33.51 11.96 -1.76
CA GLY A 1 -33.12 12.55 -3.05
C GLY A 1 -32.10 13.66 -2.82
N GLY A 2 -31.35 14.09 -3.84
CA GLY A 2 -30.37 15.18 -3.72
C GLY A 2 -28.95 14.79 -3.30
N TRP A 3 -28.61 13.49 -3.33
CA TRP A 3 -27.30 12.97 -2.92
C TRP A 3 -26.10 13.67 -3.55
N TRP A 4 -26.19 14.04 -4.83
CA TRP A 4 -25.11 14.70 -5.59
C TRP A 4 -24.83 16.15 -5.19
N TYR A 5 -25.74 16.78 -4.45
CA TYR A 5 -25.62 18.19 -4.05
C TYR A 5 -25.26 18.36 -2.57
N LYS A 6 -25.00 17.25 -1.87
CA LYS A 6 -24.58 17.23 -0.48
C LYS A 6 -23.08 17.54 -0.39
N PRO A 7 -22.66 18.66 0.22
CA PRO A 7 -21.25 19.04 0.28
C PRO A 7 -20.37 18.01 1.01
N GLU A 8 -20.95 17.21 1.91
CA GLU A 8 -20.25 16.19 2.69
C GLU A 8 -19.71 15.03 1.84
N HIS A 9 -20.16 14.91 0.59
CA HIS A 9 -19.71 13.88 -0.35
C HIS A 9 -18.72 14.43 -1.39
N ILE A 10 -18.33 15.70 -1.29
CA ILE A 10 -17.31 16.29 -2.15
C ILE A 10 -15.94 15.72 -1.76
N PHE A 11 -15.26 15.13 -2.73
CA PHE A 11 -13.94 14.56 -2.55
C PHE A 11 -12.86 15.59 -2.88
N ASN A 12 -12.05 15.96 -1.88
CA ASN A 12 -10.96 16.93 -2.05
C ASN A 12 -9.61 16.25 -1.82
N GLU A 13 -9.41 15.71 -0.61
CA GLU A 13 -8.19 15.00 -0.25
C GLU A 13 -8.35 13.50 -0.48
N LEU A 14 -7.30 12.89 -1.06
CA LEU A 14 -7.22 11.45 -1.19
C LEU A 14 -7.07 10.76 0.18
N SER A 15 -7.75 9.63 0.34
CA SER A 15 -7.46 8.68 1.43
C SER A 15 -6.11 7.99 1.18
N ILE A 16 -5.52 7.42 2.23
CA ILE A 16 -4.30 6.63 2.09
C ILE A 16 -4.52 5.42 1.20
N ASN A 17 -3.57 5.13 0.32
CA ASN A 17 -3.62 3.99 -0.59
C ASN A 17 -2.19 3.44 -0.80
N SER A 18 -2.08 2.14 -1.07
CA SER A 18 -0.85 1.48 -1.50
C SER A 18 -1.16 0.33 -2.43
N ALA A 19 -0.21 0.03 -3.31
CA ALA A 19 -0.32 -1.08 -4.24
C ALA A 19 1.05 -1.72 -4.47
N LEU A 20 1.02 -3.04 -4.72
CA LEU A 20 2.17 -3.83 -5.16
C LEU A 20 2.53 -3.49 -6.61
N THR A 21 3.82 -3.38 -6.89
CA THR A 21 4.38 -3.31 -8.25
C THR A 21 5.33 -4.46 -8.54
N ALA A 22 5.81 -5.17 -7.52
CA ALA A 22 6.53 -6.42 -7.64
C ALA A 22 5.93 -7.41 -6.63
N PRO A 23 5.53 -8.63 -7.02
CA PRO A 23 5.71 -9.23 -8.35
C PRO A 23 4.90 -8.57 -9.47
N ASP A 24 5.40 -8.70 -10.70
CA ASP A 24 4.65 -8.33 -11.90
C ASP A 24 3.42 -9.23 -12.07
N HIS A 25 2.40 -8.72 -12.77
CA HIS A 25 1.21 -9.51 -13.06
C HIS A 25 1.57 -10.76 -13.88
N GLY A 26 1.31 -11.93 -13.30
CA GLY A 26 1.62 -13.22 -13.92
C GLY A 26 3.09 -13.62 -13.84
N GLU A 27 3.90 -12.93 -13.05
CA GLU A 27 5.27 -13.35 -12.76
C GLU A 27 5.29 -14.73 -12.10
N VAL A 28 6.18 -15.60 -12.57
CA VAL A 28 6.34 -16.95 -12.04
C VAL A 28 7.69 -17.09 -11.37
N LEU A 29 7.68 -17.32 -10.07
CA LEU A 29 8.86 -17.62 -9.27
C LEU A 29 8.98 -19.13 -9.05
N ASP A 30 10.02 -19.75 -9.62
CA ASP A 30 10.33 -21.17 -9.39
C ASP A 30 10.84 -21.38 -7.96
N LEU A 31 9.98 -21.88 -7.08
CA LEU A 31 10.29 -22.07 -5.66
C LEU A 31 11.44 -23.06 -5.43
N ALA A 32 11.52 -24.15 -6.21
CA ALA A 32 12.54 -25.18 -6.01
C ALA A 32 13.95 -24.65 -6.29
N LYS A 33 14.09 -23.77 -7.29
CA LYS A 33 15.37 -23.14 -7.64
C LYS A 33 15.75 -21.98 -6.73
N ASN A 34 14.78 -21.35 -6.07
CA ASN A 34 14.98 -20.11 -5.33
C ASN A 34 14.78 -20.25 -3.81
N LEU A 35 14.54 -21.44 -3.28
CA LEU A 35 14.19 -21.66 -1.87
C LEU A 35 15.15 -21.02 -0.85
N ASN A 36 16.44 -20.96 -1.18
CA ASN A 36 17.49 -20.37 -0.32
C ASN A 36 17.82 -18.91 -0.69
N ARG A 37 16.98 -18.27 -1.50
CA ARG A 37 17.14 -16.89 -1.94
C ARG A 37 16.02 -16.04 -1.36
N ASP A 38 16.24 -14.74 -1.45
CA ASP A 38 15.22 -13.77 -1.15
C ASP A 38 14.60 -13.24 -2.45
N TYR A 39 13.35 -12.80 -2.33
CA TYR A 39 12.59 -12.12 -3.36
C TYR A 39 12.27 -10.70 -2.87
N ASP A 40 12.53 -9.70 -3.71
CA ASP A 40 12.25 -8.31 -3.37
C ASP A 40 10.82 -7.96 -3.82
N VAL A 41 9.89 -7.96 -2.86
CA VAL A 41 8.53 -7.44 -3.04
C VAL A 41 8.60 -5.93 -2.98
N GLY A 42 7.80 -5.24 -3.79
CA GLY A 42 7.83 -3.79 -3.82
C GLY A 42 6.51 -3.19 -4.27
N GLY A 43 6.38 -1.90 -4.01
CA GLY A 43 5.20 -1.14 -4.37
C GLY A 43 5.36 0.34 -4.07
N TYR A 44 4.24 1.05 -4.17
CA TYR A 44 4.17 2.46 -3.79
C TYR A 44 3.03 2.71 -2.80
N ALA A 45 3.07 3.86 -2.15
CA ALA A 45 2.02 4.34 -1.26
C ALA A 45 1.87 5.86 -1.40
N TYR A 46 0.64 6.36 -1.23
CA TYR A 46 0.34 7.78 -1.23
C TYR A 46 -0.84 8.10 -0.29
N THR A 47 -0.98 9.36 0.09
CA THR A 47 -2.11 9.88 0.87
C THR A 47 -2.35 11.33 0.45
N GLY A 48 -3.56 11.84 0.65
CA GLY A 48 -3.92 13.24 0.36
C GLY A 48 -3.54 14.20 1.47
N GLY A 49 -3.88 15.48 1.28
CA GLY A 49 -3.75 16.52 2.31
C GLY A 49 -2.30 16.87 2.68
N GLY A 50 -1.32 16.46 1.88
CA GLY A 50 0.10 16.73 2.14
C GLY A 50 0.68 15.89 3.27
N ARG A 51 -0.03 14.84 3.71
CA ARG A 51 0.39 14.02 4.84
C ARG A 51 1.55 13.12 4.47
N ARG A 52 2.46 12.91 5.42
CA ARG A 52 3.58 11.98 5.25
C ARG A 52 3.13 10.53 5.38
N ILE A 53 3.56 9.66 4.46
CA ILE A 53 3.52 8.21 4.66
C ILE A 53 4.58 7.80 5.69
N THR A 54 4.16 7.15 6.76
CA THR A 54 5.04 6.78 7.89
C THR A 54 5.41 5.31 7.88
N ARG A 55 4.57 4.44 7.29
CA ARG A 55 4.78 2.99 7.27
C ARG A 55 4.11 2.36 6.06
N ALA A 56 4.77 1.37 5.46
CA ALA A 56 4.16 0.40 4.56
C ALA A 56 4.43 -1.00 5.11
N GLU A 57 3.47 -1.90 4.94
CA GLU A 57 3.55 -3.27 5.44
C GLU A 57 3.11 -4.24 4.35
N VAL A 58 3.73 -5.42 4.34
CA VAL A 58 3.37 -6.54 3.48
C VAL A 58 2.97 -7.74 4.32
N SER A 59 2.04 -8.54 3.82
CA SER A 59 1.63 -9.83 4.39
C SER A 59 1.51 -10.87 3.29
N TRP A 60 1.81 -12.13 3.62
CA TRP A 60 1.66 -13.29 2.74
C TRP A 60 0.82 -14.41 3.38
N ASP A 61 0.15 -14.11 4.48
CA ASP A 61 -0.67 -15.05 5.26
C ASP A 61 -2.11 -14.57 5.47
N GLY A 62 -2.61 -13.73 4.55
CA GLY A 62 -3.96 -13.19 4.59
C GLY A 62 -4.15 -12.09 5.64
N GLY A 63 -3.08 -11.35 5.96
CA GLY A 63 -3.12 -10.23 6.89
C GLY A 63 -3.09 -10.62 8.38
N VAL A 64 -2.66 -11.84 8.71
CA VAL A 64 -2.49 -12.29 10.11
C VAL A 64 -1.21 -11.69 10.69
N HIS A 65 -0.09 -11.80 9.97
CA HIS A 65 1.17 -11.16 10.31
C HIS A 65 1.54 -10.12 9.26
N TRP A 66 2.14 -9.01 9.73
CA TRP A 66 2.52 -7.88 8.91
C TRP A 66 3.99 -7.56 9.10
N HIS A 67 4.68 -7.33 7.98
CA HIS A 67 6.10 -7.09 7.94
C HIS A 67 6.38 -5.69 7.42
N VAL A 68 7.08 -4.89 8.22
CA VAL A 68 7.37 -3.49 7.92
C VAL A 68 8.35 -3.39 6.76
N CYS A 69 7.96 -2.65 5.72
CA CYS A 69 8.75 -2.41 4.52
C CYS A 69 9.74 -1.25 4.73
N THR A 70 10.79 -1.23 3.91
CA THR A 70 11.69 -0.09 3.81
C THR A 70 11.06 0.96 2.90
N LEU A 71 10.85 2.17 3.41
CA LEU A 71 10.35 3.29 2.61
C LEU A 71 11.51 3.99 1.90
N ASP A 72 11.33 4.25 0.61
CA ASP A 72 12.21 5.10 -0.19
C ASP A 72 11.54 6.45 -0.47
N GLN A 73 11.70 7.36 0.48
CA GLN A 73 11.13 8.70 0.41
C GLN A 73 12.12 9.68 -0.24
N LYS A 74 11.90 9.99 -1.52
CA LYS A 74 12.74 10.95 -2.28
C LYS A 74 12.40 12.40 -2.01
N GLU A 75 11.12 12.69 -1.84
CA GLU A 75 10.62 14.05 -1.59
C GLU A 75 11.09 14.54 -0.23
N ARG A 76 11.52 15.81 -0.19
CA ARG A 76 11.74 16.55 1.06
C ARG A 76 10.48 17.34 1.38
N PRO A 77 10.16 17.54 2.67
CA PRO A 77 9.00 18.33 3.03
C PRO A 77 9.11 19.74 2.45
N THR A 78 7.97 20.31 2.08
CA THR A 78 7.84 21.75 1.81
C THR A 78 8.19 22.59 3.06
N GLU A 79 8.23 23.91 2.92
CA GLU A 79 8.47 24.84 4.04
C GLU A 79 7.50 24.64 5.22
N TYR A 80 6.30 24.11 4.96
CA TYR A 80 5.26 23.84 5.95
C TYR A 80 5.17 22.35 6.36
N GLY A 81 6.18 21.53 6.04
CA GLY A 81 6.20 20.12 6.44
C GLY A 81 5.40 19.17 5.54
N MET A 82 4.83 19.68 4.44
CA MET A 82 3.94 18.89 3.57
C MET A 82 4.69 17.98 2.60
N TYR A 83 4.09 16.83 2.29
CA TYR A 83 4.56 15.82 1.33
C TYR A 83 3.48 15.55 0.28
N TRP A 84 3.78 15.82 -0.99
CA TRP A 84 2.83 15.72 -2.09
C TRP A 84 3.08 14.54 -3.01
N CYS A 85 4.25 13.92 -2.91
CA CYS A 85 4.64 12.81 -3.75
C CYS A 85 4.35 11.47 -3.04
N TRP A 86 4.09 10.45 -3.85
CA TRP A 86 4.09 9.08 -3.36
C TRP A 86 5.46 8.70 -2.78
N VAL A 87 5.49 7.56 -2.08
CA VAL A 87 6.74 6.90 -1.68
C VAL A 87 6.78 5.52 -2.29
N TRP A 88 7.99 5.06 -2.64
CA TRP A 88 8.23 3.66 -2.96
C TRP A 88 8.51 2.90 -1.68
N TRP A 89 8.21 1.61 -1.68
CA TRP A 89 8.55 0.72 -0.58
C TRP A 89 9.01 -0.64 -1.10
N THR A 90 9.88 -1.28 -0.34
CA THR A 90 10.38 -2.62 -0.65
C THR A 90 10.46 -3.49 0.60
N TYR A 91 10.28 -4.80 0.41
CA TYR A 91 10.49 -5.81 1.43
C TYR A 91 11.15 -7.04 0.84
N ARG A 92 12.23 -7.49 1.47
CA ARG A 92 12.97 -8.68 1.07
C ARG A 92 12.41 -9.88 1.82
N VAL A 93 11.59 -10.69 1.15
CA VAL A 93 10.99 -11.91 1.70
C VAL A 93 11.82 -13.13 1.33
N ARG A 94 12.00 -14.07 2.25
CA ARG A 94 12.62 -15.35 1.89
C ARG A 94 11.65 -16.13 1.03
N VAL A 95 12.12 -16.72 -0.06
CA VAL A 95 11.25 -17.52 -0.95
C VAL A 95 10.66 -18.72 -0.22
N SER A 96 11.34 -19.25 0.80
CA SER A 96 10.79 -20.28 1.70
C SER A 96 9.50 -19.86 2.41
N ASP A 97 9.35 -18.58 2.74
CA ASP A 97 8.21 -18.07 3.52
C ASP A 97 6.97 -17.88 2.63
N LEU A 98 7.17 -17.82 1.31
CA LEU A 98 6.11 -17.81 0.31
C LEU A 98 5.56 -19.22 0.03
N LEU A 99 6.15 -20.28 0.58
CA LEU A 99 5.67 -21.63 0.37
C LEU A 99 4.27 -21.81 0.98
N GLY A 100 3.28 -22.01 0.11
CA GLY A 100 1.88 -22.14 0.53
C GLY A 100 1.16 -20.81 0.74
N ALA A 101 1.84 -19.67 0.56
CA ALA A 101 1.19 -18.37 0.48
C ALA A 101 0.22 -18.36 -0.71
N LYS A 102 -1.00 -17.87 -0.47
CA LYS A 102 -2.05 -17.79 -1.50
C LYS A 102 -2.09 -16.44 -2.18
N GLU A 103 -1.66 -15.41 -1.49
CA GLU A 103 -1.81 -14.02 -1.87
C GLU A 103 -0.79 -13.16 -1.14
N LEU A 104 -0.46 -12.02 -1.76
CA LEU A 104 0.33 -10.95 -1.16
C LEU A 104 -0.56 -9.75 -0.92
N TRP A 105 -0.49 -9.21 0.28
CA TRP A 105 -1.25 -8.05 0.70
C TRP A 105 -0.29 -6.92 1.04
N CYS A 106 -0.68 -5.70 0.75
CA CYS A 106 0.03 -4.51 1.22
C CYS A 106 -0.94 -3.53 1.85
N ARG A 107 -0.44 -2.75 2.82
CA ARG A 107 -1.14 -1.58 3.35
C ARG A 107 -0.15 -0.52 3.78
N ALA A 108 -0.61 0.74 3.84
CA ALA A 108 0.19 1.85 4.34
C ALA A 108 -0.49 2.58 5.51
N TRP A 109 0.32 3.38 6.20
CA TRP A 109 -0.09 4.29 7.27
C TRP A 109 0.47 5.69 7.02
N ASP A 110 -0.34 6.73 7.26
CA ASP A 110 0.13 8.11 7.25
C ASP A 110 0.44 8.62 8.66
N GLU A 111 0.93 9.86 8.76
CA GLU A 111 1.26 10.51 10.03
C GLU A 111 0.05 10.85 10.90
N SER A 112 -1.16 10.82 10.33
CA SER A 112 -2.42 10.94 11.08
C SER A 112 -2.94 9.57 11.53
N HIS A 113 -2.15 8.50 11.37
CA HIS A 113 -2.52 7.12 11.68
C HIS A 113 -3.73 6.59 10.90
N ASN A 114 -4.01 7.15 9.71
CA ASN A 114 -4.97 6.52 8.81
C ASN A 114 -4.35 5.27 8.18
N CYS A 115 -5.14 4.20 8.06
CA CYS A 115 -4.76 2.97 7.37
C CYS A 115 -5.83 2.57 6.35
N GLN A 116 -5.43 1.79 5.34
CA GLN A 116 -6.37 1.15 4.41
C GLN A 116 -7.29 0.17 5.17
N PRO A 117 -8.58 0.09 4.82
CA PRO A 117 -9.50 -0.86 5.42
C PRO A 117 -9.14 -2.29 5.03
N HIS A 118 -9.44 -3.26 5.90
CA HIS A 118 -9.31 -4.68 5.56
C HIS A 118 -10.33 -5.11 4.49
N GLU A 119 -11.55 -4.58 4.59
CA GLU A 119 -12.64 -4.82 3.64
C GLU A 119 -12.95 -3.51 2.91
N PRO A 120 -12.66 -3.40 1.61
CA PRO A 120 -12.94 -2.18 0.86
C PRO A 120 -14.44 -1.95 0.72
N THR A 121 -14.87 -0.69 0.82
CA THR A 121 -16.28 -0.32 0.66
C THR A 121 -16.60 0.01 -0.79
N TRP A 122 -17.55 -0.71 -1.37
CA TRP A 122 -18.05 -0.40 -2.71
C TRP A 122 -18.95 0.84 -2.68
N ASN A 123 -18.88 1.66 -3.73
CA ASN A 123 -19.84 2.72 -3.99
C ASN A 123 -20.18 2.80 -5.48
N LEU A 124 -21.30 3.48 -5.78
CA LEU A 124 -21.88 3.60 -7.12
C LEU A 124 -20.89 4.09 -8.18
N MET A 125 -19.94 4.95 -7.80
CA MET A 125 -19.00 5.57 -8.73
C MET A 125 -17.67 4.81 -8.84
N GLY A 126 -17.47 3.77 -8.04
CA GLY A 126 -16.20 3.05 -7.96
C GLY A 126 -15.02 3.92 -7.50
N MET A 127 -15.30 5.03 -6.78
CA MET A 127 -14.29 6.01 -6.38
C MET A 127 -13.72 5.71 -4.99
N GLY A 128 -12.51 6.18 -4.70
CA GLY A 128 -11.93 6.07 -3.36
C GLY A 128 -11.75 4.63 -2.87
N ASN A 129 -11.59 3.67 -3.79
CA ASN A 129 -11.22 2.31 -3.44
C ASN A 129 -9.77 2.32 -2.96
N ASN A 130 -9.58 2.04 -1.68
CA ASN A 130 -8.29 2.00 -1.02
C ASN A 130 -8.22 0.81 -0.07
#